data_AF-A0A9Q1EJB8-F1
#
_entry.id   AF-A0A9Q1EJB8-F1
#
_cell.length_a   1.000
_cell.length_b   1.000
_cell.length_c   1.000
_cell.angle_alpha   90.00
_cell.angle_beta   90.00
_cell.angle_gamma   90.00
#
_symmetry.space_group_name_H-M   'P 1'
#
loop_
_entity.id
_entity.type
_entity.pdbx_description
1 polymer ?
#
loop_
_entity_poly.entity_id
_entity_poly.type
_entity_poly.pdbx_seq_one_letter_code
_entity_poly.pdbx_strand_id
1 'polypeptide(L)'
;MAVFPKQQTQILSGIKISTVSPRVIIPGDTTSSALKHASKFALNATEKAKVLEKCPDPSPILVGPLRIEFSDPVSLDKVRTENPEVRNGGRYKPNDCVALQKVALIIPFRLRDEHLKYWLYYLHPILRRQQLDYGIYVINQYGESTFNRAKLLNVGYAEALKEYDYDCFVFSDVDLIPMDDRNTYKCYSQPRHLSVSMDKFGFKLPYLQYFGGVSSLSKQQFLKINGFPNNYWGWGGEDDDIFNRLSARGMSISRASGNIGKCRMIRHNRDAKNEANPQRFNRIAHTRQTMDHDGINSLKYKVMNVEKDQLYTKSLWTSGRQRDNLFPLTWWESTGLHSPLLAEEEEGGRKHLAWDILSGMWEVVEWQVQNLGTLEVMTCSWAELGSLSSSSGGKGERDVFTRCPRTHMRMEDLVLNHARTGLILRTTPVLVLS
;
A
#
# COMPACT_ATOMS: atom_id res chain seq x y z
N MET A 1 -25.40 -35.60 -21.69
CA MET A 1 -26.71 -35.27 -22.30
C MET A 1 -27.56 -34.64 -21.20
N ALA A 2 -27.66 -33.31 -21.07
CA ALA A 2 -28.53 -32.41 -21.85
C ALA A 2 -30.02 -32.62 -21.41
N VAL A 3 -30.88 -31.66 -21.06
CA VAL A 3 -31.02 -30.21 -21.32
C VAL A 3 -31.98 -29.61 -20.25
N PHE A 4 -31.88 -28.30 -19.99
CA PHE A 4 -32.81 -27.42 -19.26
C PHE A 4 -34.24 -27.34 -19.88
N PRO A 5 -35.19 -26.63 -19.26
CA PRO A 5 -35.45 -25.27 -19.77
C PRO A 5 -35.68 -24.20 -18.69
N LYS A 6 -35.29 -22.97 -19.08
CA LYS A 6 -35.61 -21.67 -18.47
C LYS A 6 -37.07 -21.30 -18.75
N GLN A 7 -37.68 -20.48 -17.89
CA GLN A 7 -38.38 -19.27 -18.34
C GLN A 7 -38.51 -18.22 -17.22
N GLN A 8 -38.64 -16.97 -17.66
CA GLN A 8 -38.21 -15.73 -17.00
C GLN A 8 -39.43 -14.81 -16.82
N THR A 9 -39.46 -14.07 -15.70
CA THR A 9 -40.01 -12.71 -15.48
C THR A 9 -41.37 -12.28 -16.04
N GLN A 10 -42.21 -11.72 -15.15
CA GLN A 10 -42.77 -10.37 -15.37
C GLN A 10 -43.11 -9.68 -14.03
N ILE A 11 -42.68 -8.42 -13.93
CA ILE A 11 -42.97 -7.43 -12.88
C ILE A 11 -44.01 -6.48 -13.47
N LEU A 12 -45.08 -6.15 -12.74
CA LEU A 12 -45.83 -4.90 -12.95
C LEU A 12 -46.29 -4.29 -11.62
N SER A 13 -46.14 -2.97 -11.60
CA SER A 13 -46.37 -1.94 -10.59
C SER A 13 -47.84 -1.56 -10.35
N GLY A 14 -48.14 -0.94 -9.19
CA GLY A 14 -49.06 0.21 -9.15
C GLY A 14 -50.24 0.21 -8.16
N ILE A 15 -49.99 0.69 -6.93
CA ILE A 15 -50.76 1.65 -6.09
C ILE A 15 -52.32 1.62 -6.11
N LYS A 16 -52.93 1.44 -4.92
CA LYS A 16 -53.80 2.47 -4.28
C LYS A 16 -54.04 2.20 -2.79
N ILE A 17 -53.78 3.23 -2.00
CA ILE A 17 -54.04 3.37 -0.57
C ILE A 17 -55.51 3.75 -0.39
N SER A 18 -56.23 3.05 0.49
CA SER A 18 -57.45 3.58 1.10
C SER A 18 -57.41 3.37 2.62
N THR A 19 -57.58 4.47 3.32
CA THR A 19 -57.58 4.65 4.76
C THR A 19 -58.95 4.30 5.35
N VAL A 20 -59.02 3.33 6.26
CA VAL A 20 -60.10 3.23 7.26
C VAL A 20 -59.54 2.60 8.55
N SER A 21 -59.67 3.30 9.67
CA SER A 21 -59.57 2.78 11.05
C SER A 21 -60.96 2.89 11.72
N PRO A 22 -61.17 2.34 12.93
CA PRO A 22 -61.09 0.94 13.31
C PRO A 22 -62.47 0.44 13.81
N ARG A 23 -62.78 -0.85 13.68
CA ARG A 23 -63.88 -1.47 14.45
C ARG A 23 -63.33 -2.62 15.29
N VAL A 24 -63.36 -2.37 16.59
CA VAL A 24 -63.17 -3.36 17.66
C VAL A 24 -64.28 -4.41 17.54
N ILE A 25 -63.88 -5.67 17.36
CA ILE A 25 -64.75 -6.84 17.55
C ILE A 25 -64.03 -7.74 18.55
N ILE A 26 -64.63 -7.89 19.73
CA ILE A 26 -64.24 -8.89 20.75
C ILE A 26 -64.97 -10.19 20.39
N PRO A 27 -64.24 -11.31 20.32
CA PRO A 27 -64.60 -12.50 21.09
C PRO A 27 -63.34 -13.02 21.83
N GLY A 28 -63.40 -13.35 23.12
CA GLY A 28 -64.23 -14.42 23.65
C GLY A 28 -63.37 -15.68 23.81
N ASP A 29 -62.86 -15.85 25.02
CA ASP A 29 -62.04 -16.92 25.58
C ASP A 29 -61.92 -18.25 24.82
N THR A 30 -60.68 -18.67 24.57
CA THR A 30 -60.19 -20.04 24.84
C THR A 30 -58.68 -20.10 24.56
N THR A 31 -57.86 -20.35 25.61
CA THR A 31 -56.61 -21.15 25.61
C THR A 31 -55.68 -20.76 26.78
N SER A 32 -56.05 -21.17 28.00
CA SER A 32 -55.24 -21.05 29.22
C SER A 32 -54.06 -22.06 29.33
N SER A 33 -53.59 -22.69 28.25
CA SER A 33 -52.47 -23.66 28.33
C SER A 33 -51.21 -23.28 27.52
N ALA A 34 -51.26 -22.28 26.65
CA ALA A 34 -50.11 -21.88 25.82
C ALA A 34 -49.19 -20.82 26.48
N LEU A 35 -49.67 -20.07 27.47
CA LEU A 35 -48.90 -18.99 28.12
C LEU A 35 -48.03 -19.43 29.31
N LYS A 36 -48.17 -20.67 29.79
CA LYS A 36 -47.35 -21.18 30.92
C LYS A 36 -46.02 -21.83 30.51
N HIS A 37 -45.81 -22.11 29.22
CA HIS A 37 -44.54 -22.66 28.72
C HIS A 37 -43.62 -21.59 28.11
N ALA A 38 -44.15 -20.44 27.69
CA ALA A 38 -43.34 -19.30 27.25
C ALA A 38 -42.69 -18.51 28.42
N SER A 39 -43.19 -18.70 29.65
CA SER A 39 -42.67 -18.00 30.84
C SER A 39 -41.50 -18.73 31.54
N LYS A 40 -41.32 -20.04 31.31
CA LYS A 40 -40.23 -20.81 31.92
C LYS A 40 -38.91 -20.79 31.14
N PHE A 41 -38.93 -20.40 29.87
CA PHE A 41 -37.71 -20.16 29.07
C PHE A 41 -37.25 -18.69 29.08
N ALA A 42 -38.06 -17.78 29.60
CA ALA A 42 -37.75 -16.35 29.68
C ALA A 42 -37.13 -15.91 31.02
N LEU A 43 -36.78 -16.85 31.91
CA LEU A 43 -36.24 -16.56 33.25
C LEU A 43 -34.73 -16.82 33.42
N ASN A 44 -34.02 -17.20 32.35
CA ASN A 44 -32.55 -17.39 32.38
C ASN A 44 -31.79 -16.57 31.31
N ALA A 45 -32.41 -15.55 30.73
CA ALA A 45 -31.77 -14.64 29.78
C ALA A 45 -31.71 -13.21 30.34
N THR A 46 -31.18 -13.07 31.55
CA THR A 46 -30.60 -11.80 32.02
C THR A 46 -29.17 -12.08 32.49
N GLU A 47 -28.33 -12.57 31.57
CA GLU A 47 -26.92 -12.20 31.63
C GLU A 47 -26.89 -10.67 31.56
N LYS A 48 -26.77 -10.02 32.72
CA LYS A 48 -26.37 -8.61 32.78
C LYS A 48 -25.14 -8.51 31.88
N ALA A 49 -25.25 -7.80 30.76
CA ALA A 49 -24.12 -7.51 29.89
C ALA A 49 -23.00 -6.99 30.80
N LYS A 50 -21.93 -7.79 30.95
CA LYS A 50 -20.82 -7.46 31.85
C LYS A 50 -20.20 -6.19 31.29
N VAL A 51 -20.41 -5.05 31.97
CA VAL A 51 -19.79 -3.79 31.60
C VAL A 51 -18.28 -3.98 31.74
N LEU A 52 -17.57 -3.97 30.62
CA LEU A 52 -16.12 -4.11 30.64
C LEU A 52 -15.50 -2.85 31.26
N GLU A 53 -14.58 -3.05 32.20
CA GLU A 53 -13.80 -1.97 32.78
C GLU A 53 -12.73 -1.47 31.79
N LYS A 54 -12.16 -0.29 32.05
CA LYS A 54 -11.05 0.22 31.23
C LYS A 54 -9.79 -0.61 31.46
N CYS A 55 -8.99 -0.80 30.41
CA CYS A 55 -7.71 -1.49 30.55
C CYS A 55 -6.77 -0.73 31.50
N PRO A 56 -6.00 -1.44 32.32
CA PRO A 56 -5.00 -0.84 33.22
C PRO A 56 -3.89 -0.10 32.46
N ASP A 57 -3.31 0.92 33.09
CA ASP A 57 -2.14 1.65 32.60
C ASP A 57 -1.06 1.74 33.70
N PRO A 58 0.12 1.13 33.54
CA PRO A 58 0.55 0.33 32.39
C PRO A 58 -0.17 -1.01 32.29
N SER A 59 -0.14 -1.64 31.12
CA SER A 59 -0.67 -2.98 30.93
C SER A 59 0.10 -4.02 31.78
N PRO A 60 -0.58 -4.97 32.45
CA PRO A 60 0.05 -5.97 33.31
C PRO A 60 0.73 -7.10 32.53
N ILE A 61 0.52 -7.20 31.21
CA ILE A 61 1.04 -8.28 30.37
C ILE A 61 2.29 -7.88 29.56
N LEU A 62 2.89 -6.72 29.86
CA LEU A 62 4.16 -6.29 29.28
C LEU A 62 5.31 -7.17 29.77
N VAL A 63 6.28 -7.47 28.89
CA VAL A 63 7.43 -8.32 29.24
C VAL A 63 8.74 -7.54 29.39
N GLY A 64 8.77 -6.26 29.00
CA GLY A 64 9.95 -5.41 29.06
C GLY A 64 10.88 -5.60 27.86
N PRO A 65 12.21 -5.68 28.08
CA PRO A 65 13.19 -5.77 26.99
C PRO A 65 13.00 -6.98 26.08
N LEU A 66 13.16 -6.76 24.78
CA LEU A 66 12.98 -7.75 23.72
C LEU A 66 14.27 -7.93 22.92
N ARG A 67 14.57 -9.17 22.55
CA ARG A 67 15.63 -9.50 21.59
C ARG A 67 15.07 -9.35 20.17
N ILE A 68 15.58 -8.36 19.43
CA ILE A 68 15.16 -8.07 18.06
C ILE A 68 16.28 -8.49 17.10
N GLU A 69 16.00 -9.39 16.17
CA GLU A 69 16.94 -9.91 15.17
C GLU A 69 16.31 -9.96 13.77
N PHE A 70 17.16 -9.84 12.75
CA PHE A 70 16.75 -9.78 11.33
C PHE A 70 17.50 -10.81 10.47
N SER A 71 18.05 -11.85 11.10
CA SER A 71 18.77 -12.93 10.40
C SER A 71 17.82 -13.94 9.76
N ASP A 72 16.67 -14.15 10.38
CA ASP A 72 15.79 -15.26 10.04
C ASP A 72 14.62 -14.77 9.18
N PRO A 73 14.36 -15.40 8.02
CA PRO A 73 13.28 -14.98 7.14
C PRO A 73 11.92 -15.10 7.84
N VAL A 74 11.07 -14.10 7.63
CA VAL A 74 9.71 -14.05 8.21
C VAL A 74 8.69 -14.43 7.14
N SER A 75 7.82 -15.40 7.45
CA SER A 75 6.64 -15.71 6.64
C SER A 75 5.39 -15.05 7.22
N LEU A 76 4.60 -14.36 6.39
CA LEU A 76 3.34 -13.75 6.82
C LEU A 76 2.32 -14.79 7.29
N ASP A 77 2.29 -16.00 6.71
CA ASP A 77 1.39 -17.07 7.16
C ASP A 77 1.68 -17.51 8.59
N LYS A 78 2.97 -17.54 8.95
CA LYS A 78 3.40 -17.77 10.33
C LYS A 78 2.91 -16.65 11.24
N VAL A 79 3.10 -15.38 10.85
CA VAL A 79 2.63 -14.23 11.63
C VAL A 79 1.11 -14.25 11.84
N ARG A 80 0.33 -14.60 10.80
CA ARG A 80 -1.13 -14.77 10.86
C ARG A 80 -1.52 -15.86 11.86
N THR A 81 -0.86 -17.02 11.78
CA THR A 81 -1.12 -18.17 12.65
C THR A 81 -0.78 -17.88 14.12
N GLU A 82 0.30 -17.15 14.38
CA GLU A 82 0.71 -16.75 15.73
C GLU A 82 -0.14 -15.59 16.32
N ASN A 83 -0.92 -14.90 15.48
CA ASN A 83 -1.77 -13.77 15.88
C ASN A 83 -3.24 -13.95 15.45
N PRO A 84 -3.92 -15.01 15.90
CA PRO A 84 -5.29 -15.33 15.46
C PRO A 84 -6.33 -14.30 15.91
N GLU A 85 -6.04 -13.50 16.95
CA GLU A 85 -6.94 -12.46 17.44
C GLU A 85 -6.91 -11.18 16.58
N VAL A 86 -5.89 -11.03 15.72
CA VAL A 86 -5.82 -9.91 14.78
C VAL A 86 -6.79 -10.19 13.63
N ARG A 87 -7.73 -9.29 13.45
CA ARG A 87 -8.83 -9.36 12.49
C ARG A 87 -8.46 -8.68 11.19
N ASN A 88 -9.21 -9.00 10.14
CA ASN A 88 -9.02 -8.44 8.81
C ASN A 88 -8.83 -6.91 8.81
N GLY A 89 -7.87 -6.45 8.02
CA GLY A 89 -7.38 -5.07 7.99
C GLY A 89 -6.35 -4.73 9.06
N GLY A 90 -5.77 -5.71 9.76
CA GLY A 90 -4.78 -5.48 10.82
C GLY A 90 -5.39 -4.89 12.09
N ARG A 91 -6.62 -5.26 12.40
CA ARG A 91 -7.40 -4.69 13.51
C ARG A 91 -7.35 -5.57 14.75
N TYR A 92 -7.16 -4.97 15.91
CA TYR A 92 -7.23 -5.67 17.20
C TYR A 92 -7.80 -4.75 18.28
N LYS A 93 -8.52 -5.34 19.23
CA LYS A 93 -8.86 -4.71 20.51
C LYS A 93 -8.93 -5.80 21.59
N PRO A 94 -8.61 -5.48 22.87
CA PRO A 94 -8.79 -6.41 23.97
C PRO A 94 -10.25 -6.85 24.11
N ASN A 95 -10.47 -8.11 24.52
CA ASN A 95 -11.81 -8.67 24.72
C ASN A 95 -12.27 -8.59 26.18
N ASP A 96 -11.32 -8.41 27.10
CA ASP A 96 -11.48 -8.45 28.56
C ASP A 96 -11.56 -7.05 29.21
N CYS A 97 -11.18 -6.00 28.49
CA CYS A 97 -11.24 -4.62 28.94
C CYS A 97 -11.47 -3.64 27.76
N VAL A 98 -11.87 -2.42 28.08
CA VAL A 98 -11.99 -1.32 27.10
C VAL A 98 -10.66 -0.60 26.99
N ALA A 99 -10.03 -0.66 25.81
CA ALA A 99 -8.78 0.04 25.54
C ALA A 99 -8.88 1.54 25.83
N LEU A 100 -7.81 2.13 26.36
CA LEU A 100 -7.79 3.53 26.76
C LEU A 100 -7.76 4.50 25.58
N GLN A 101 -7.24 4.07 24.43
CA GLN A 101 -7.09 4.86 23.21
C GLN A 101 -7.31 3.98 21.98
N LYS A 102 -7.81 4.61 20.92
CA LYS A 102 -8.01 4.04 19.58
C LYS A 102 -6.85 4.51 18.69
N VAL A 103 -5.92 3.63 18.37
CA VAL A 103 -4.64 3.96 17.73
C VAL A 103 -4.59 3.54 16.26
N ALA A 104 -4.38 4.49 15.35
CA ALA A 104 -4.00 4.20 13.98
C ALA A 104 -2.47 4.21 13.83
N LEU A 105 -1.88 3.09 13.43
CA LEU A 105 -0.47 3.00 13.09
C LEU A 105 -0.31 3.20 11.58
N ILE A 106 0.39 4.27 11.20
CA ILE A 106 0.55 4.73 9.83
C ILE A 106 2.00 4.52 9.41
N ILE A 107 2.19 3.72 8.36
CA ILE A 107 3.51 3.31 7.86
C ILE A 107 3.68 3.82 6.42
N PRO A 108 4.51 4.85 6.18
CA PRO A 108 4.82 5.32 4.83
C PRO A 108 5.67 4.24 4.13
N PHE A 109 5.29 3.88 2.91
CA PHE A 109 5.78 2.65 2.30
C PHE A 109 6.02 2.79 0.78
N ARG A 110 7.08 2.15 0.29
CA ARG A 110 7.32 1.85 -1.12
C ARG A 110 8.41 0.77 -1.24
N LEU A 111 8.11 -0.37 -1.88
CA LEU A 111 9.07 -1.43 -2.19
C LEU A 111 9.89 -1.93 -0.98
N ARG A 112 9.24 -2.14 0.17
CA ARG A 112 9.88 -2.57 1.43
C ARG A 112 9.20 -3.80 2.04
N ASP A 113 8.69 -4.71 1.23
CA ASP A 113 7.82 -5.80 1.71
C ASP A 113 8.55 -6.72 2.71
N GLU A 114 9.85 -6.97 2.54
CA GLU A 114 10.64 -7.70 3.54
C GLU A 114 10.74 -6.99 4.89
N HIS A 115 10.88 -5.66 4.90
CA HIS A 115 10.91 -4.89 6.15
C HIS A 115 9.55 -4.91 6.84
N LEU A 116 8.48 -4.82 6.05
CA LEU A 116 7.11 -4.88 6.57
C LEU A 116 6.83 -6.23 7.24
N LYS A 117 7.34 -7.35 6.70
CA LYS A 117 7.21 -8.67 7.33
C LYS A 117 7.81 -8.68 8.74
N TYR A 118 9.05 -8.19 8.91
CA TYR A 118 9.67 -8.06 10.23
C TYR A 118 8.88 -7.10 11.14
N TRP A 119 8.42 -5.98 10.60
CA TRP A 119 7.64 -5.01 11.36
C TRP A 119 6.37 -5.64 11.92
N LEU A 120 5.60 -6.34 11.09
CA LEU A 120 4.36 -7.01 11.51
C LEU A 120 4.66 -8.13 12.52
N TYR A 121 5.69 -8.93 12.27
CA TYR A 121 6.12 -10.01 13.16
C TYR A 121 6.41 -9.53 14.57
N TYR A 122 7.17 -8.43 14.72
CA TYR A 122 7.52 -7.89 16.03
C TYR A 122 6.39 -7.06 16.65
N LEU A 123 5.73 -6.19 15.88
CA LEU A 123 4.82 -5.20 16.44
C LEU A 123 3.46 -5.80 16.83
N HIS A 124 2.92 -6.80 16.11
CA HIS A 124 1.62 -7.37 16.50
C HIS A 124 1.60 -7.89 17.94
N PRO A 125 2.55 -8.76 18.38
CA PRO A 125 2.60 -9.19 19.77
C PRO A 125 2.81 -8.04 20.75
N ILE A 126 3.64 -7.04 20.41
CA ILE A 126 3.92 -5.88 21.26
C ILE A 126 2.66 -5.05 21.49
N LEU A 127 1.95 -4.69 20.42
CA LEU A 127 0.75 -3.85 20.47
C LEU A 127 -0.40 -4.54 21.21
N ARG A 128 -0.53 -5.86 21.07
CA ARG A 128 -1.49 -6.67 21.83
C ARG A 128 -1.17 -6.65 23.32
N ARG A 129 0.10 -6.84 23.70
CA ARG A 129 0.54 -6.71 25.10
C ARG A 129 0.36 -5.30 25.67
N GLN A 130 0.28 -4.29 24.81
CA GLN A 130 -0.03 -2.92 25.23
C GLN A 130 -1.54 -2.64 25.38
N GLN A 131 -2.41 -3.64 25.13
CA GLN A 131 -3.87 -3.56 25.27
C GLN A 131 -4.52 -2.38 24.52
N LEU A 132 -4.06 -2.13 23.29
CA LEU A 132 -4.56 -1.07 22.43
C LEU A 132 -5.75 -1.54 21.56
N ASP A 133 -6.71 -0.65 21.27
CA ASP A 133 -7.62 -0.79 20.13
C ASP A 133 -6.91 -0.17 18.93
N TYR A 134 -6.35 -0.99 18.05
CA TYR A 134 -5.48 -0.50 16.99
C TYR A 134 -5.85 -0.98 15.60
N GLY A 135 -5.34 -0.25 14.60
CA GLY A 135 -5.32 -0.66 13.19
C GLY A 135 -3.99 -0.29 12.54
N ILE A 136 -3.50 -1.15 11.64
CA ILE A 136 -2.25 -0.93 10.90
C ILE A 136 -2.57 -0.54 9.46
N TYR A 137 -2.05 0.60 9.06
CA TYR A 137 -2.23 1.21 7.75
C TYR A 137 -0.88 1.32 7.05
N VAL A 138 -0.69 0.49 6.03
CA VAL A 138 0.46 0.53 5.13
C VAL A 138 0.12 1.42 3.95
N ILE A 139 0.85 2.51 3.89
CA ILE A 139 0.46 3.70 3.19
C ILE A 139 1.49 3.69 2.02
N ASN A 140 1.10 3.11 0.87
CA ASN A 140 1.98 2.79 -0.27
C ASN A 140 1.94 3.81 -1.42
N GLN A 141 3.10 4.38 -1.77
CA GLN A 141 3.24 5.32 -2.89
C GLN A 141 3.33 4.60 -4.24
N TYR A 142 2.39 4.90 -5.14
CA TYR A 142 2.39 4.45 -6.52
C TYR A 142 3.41 5.22 -7.38
N GLY A 143 3.99 4.48 -8.33
CA GLY A 143 4.85 5.02 -9.37
C GLY A 143 6.28 5.30 -8.92
N GLU A 144 7.04 5.81 -9.89
CA GLU A 144 8.49 5.98 -9.81
C GLU A 144 8.94 7.40 -9.45
N SER A 145 8.01 8.26 -9.01
CA SER A 145 8.32 9.62 -8.58
C SER A 145 9.14 9.64 -7.28
N THR A 146 9.75 10.77 -6.92
CA THR A 146 10.50 10.89 -5.66
C THR A 146 9.60 10.54 -4.46
N PHE A 147 10.15 9.83 -3.46
CA PHE A 147 9.39 9.48 -2.25
C PHE A 147 9.01 10.73 -1.45
N ASN A 148 7.81 10.77 -0.87
CA ASN A 148 7.36 11.90 -0.04
C ASN A 148 6.72 11.43 1.26
N ARG A 149 7.58 11.05 2.21
CA ARG A 149 7.21 10.48 3.51
C ARG A 149 6.11 11.27 4.23
N ALA A 150 6.32 12.56 4.50
CA ALA A 150 5.38 13.38 5.26
C ALA A 150 3.98 13.46 4.61
N LYS A 151 3.91 13.54 3.28
CA LYS A 151 2.63 13.51 2.57
C LYS A 151 1.92 12.17 2.72
N LEU A 152 2.65 11.05 2.70
CA LEU A 152 2.07 9.72 2.94
C LEU A 152 1.44 9.65 4.33
N LEU A 153 2.13 10.16 5.35
CA LEU A 153 1.61 10.17 6.72
C LEU A 153 0.30 10.95 6.84
N ASN A 154 0.17 12.10 6.14
CA ASN A 154 -1.09 12.84 6.03
C ASN A 154 -2.21 12.02 5.36
N VAL A 155 -1.89 11.30 4.27
CA VAL A 155 -2.86 10.40 3.61
C VAL A 155 -3.30 9.30 4.56
N GLY A 156 -2.38 8.66 5.28
CA GLY A 156 -2.70 7.64 6.27
C GLY A 156 -3.61 8.13 7.39
N TYR A 157 -3.39 9.36 7.88
CA TYR A 157 -4.27 10.00 8.84
C TYR A 157 -5.70 10.15 8.28
N ALA A 158 -5.81 10.67 7.06
CA ALA A 158 -7.10 10.91 6.40
C ALA A 158 -7.86 9.61 6.11
N GLU A 159 -7.17 8.57 5.59
CA GLU A 159 -7.80 7.28 5.27
C GLU A 159 -8.17 6.49 6.52
N ALA A 160 -7.32 6.48 7.56
CA ALA A 160 -7.62 5.75 8.80
C ALA A 160 -8.91 6.27 9.46
N LEU A 161 -9.15 7.58 9.42
CA LEU A 161 -10.36 8.21 9.97
C LEU A 161 -11.65 7.89 9.20
N LYS A 162 -11.56 7.41 7.95
CA LYS A 162 -12.73 6.92 7.20
C LYS A 162 -13.20 5.55 7.68
N GLU A 163 -12.28 4.76 8.23
CA GLU A 163 -12.54 3.38 8.67
C GLU A 163 -12.98 3.31 10.13
N TYR A 164 -12.44 4.18 10.98
CA TYR A 164 -12.73 4.18 12.41
C TYR A 164 -12.41 5.53 13.05
N ASP A 165 -13.12 5.86 14.13
CA ASP A 165 -12.89 7.12 14.86
C ASP A 165 -11.66 7.00 15.77
N TYR A 166 -10.47 6.95 15.19
CA TYR A 166 -9.22 6.95 15.94
C TYR A 166 -9.00 8.30 16.64
N ASP A 167 -8.46 8.25 17.86
CA ASP A 167 -8.11 9.42 18.67
C ASP A 167 -6.58 9.64 18.77
N CYS A 168 -5.80 8.61 18.43
CA CYS A 168 -4.35 8.61 18.45
C CYS A 168 -3.76 8.10 17.12
N PHE A 169 -2.68 8.73 16.67
CA PHE A 169 -1.98 8.38 15.43
C PHE A 169 -0.51 8.16 15.74
N VAL A 170 -0.02 6.97 15.41
CA VAL A 170 1.41 6.62 15.47
C VAL A 170 1.94 6.62 14.05
N PHE A 171 2.95 7.43 13.79
CA PHE A 171 3.65 7.50 12.52
C PHE A 171 4.97 6.75 12.66
N SER A 172 5.12 5.63 11.97
CA SER A 172 6.26 4.72 12.14
C SER A 172 6.94 4.46 10.81
N ASP A 173 8.25 4.67 10.76
CA ASP A 173 9.05 4.09 9.69
C ASP A 173 8.98 2.55 9.76
N VAL A 174 8.95 1.90 8.60
CA VAL A 174 8.78 0.43 8.47
C VAL A 174 10.01 -0.35 8.95
N ASP A 175 11.16 0.31 9.06
CA ASP A 175 12.44 -0.29 9.42
C ASP A 175 12.81 -0.10 10.89
N LEU A 176 11.94 0.47 11.73
CA LEU A 176 12.22 0.70 13.15
C LEU A 176 11.37 -0.19 14.05
N ILE A 177 12.04 -1.03 14.83
CA ILE A 177 11.42 -1.98 15.77
C ILE A 177 11.78 -1.61 17.21
N PRO A 178 10.81 -1.47 18.13
CA PRO A 178 11.10 -1.19 19.53
C PRO A 178 11.73 -2.40 20.21
N MET A 179 12.70 -2.15 21.10
CA MET A 179 13.42 -3.17 21.85
C MET A 179 12.88 -3.36 23.28
N ASP A 180 11.78 -2.70 23.63
CA ASP A 180 11.16 -2.78 24.94
C ASP A 180 9.66 -2.47 24.81
N ASP A 181 8.78 -3.39 25.18
CA ASP A 181 7.33 -3.18 25.02
C ASP A 181 6.72 -2.22 26.05
N ARG A 182 7.49 -1.79 27.06
CA ARG A 182 7.13 -0.68 27.95
C ARG A 182 7.17 0.67 27.23
N ASN A 183 7.74 0.74 26.03
CA ASN A 183 7.59 1.90 25.14
C ASN A 183 6.22 1.83 24.45
N THR A 184 5.17 2.26 25.14
CA THR A 184 3.78 2.11 24.65
C THR A 184 3.48 2.97 23.42
N TYR A 185 3.00 2.35 22.33
CA TYR A 185 2.65 2.97 21.05
C TYR A 185 1.27 3.66 21.14
N LYS A 186 1.20 4.69 21.98
CA LYS A 186 -0.01 5.46 22.25
C LYS A 186 0.29 6.96 22.30
N CYS A 187 -0.72 7.79 22.49
CA CYS A 187 -0.59 9.24 22.54
C CYS A 187 -0.58 9.76 23.97
N TYR A 188 0.08 10.89 24.19
CA TYR A 188 0.25 11.52 25.49
C TYR A 188 -0.26 12.98 25.46
N SER A 189 -0.25 13.64 26.61
CA SER A 189 -0.62 15.07 26.73
C SER A 189 0.19 15.99 25.82
N GLN A 190 1.43 15.58 25.52
CA GLN A 190 2.35 16.25 24.61
C GLN A 190 2.72 15.30 23.45
N PRO A 191 3.03 15.82 22.25
CA PRO A 191 3.50 15.02 21.11
C PRO A 191 4.64 14.09 21.53
N ARG A 192 4.54 12.81 21.16
CA ARG A 192 5.44 11.78 21.66
C ARG A 192 6.45 11.40 20.59
N HIS A 193 7.72 11.38 20.96
CA HIS A 193 8.77 10.73 20.17
C HIS A 193 9.04 9.35 20.78
N LEU A 194 8.83 8.29 20.00
CA LEU A 194 8.90 6.90 20.45
C LEU A 194 10.28 6.28 20.16
N SER A 195 10.95 6.65 19.05
CA SER A 195 12.28 6.14 18.67
C SER A 195 13.43 7.00 19.22
N VAL A 196 13.47 7.20 20.54
CA VAL A 196 14.41 8.15 21.17
C VAL A 196 15.87 7.71 21.12
N SER A 197 16.12 6.40 21.04
CA SER A 197 17.44 5.79 21.18
C SER A 197 17.63 4.69 20.14
N MET A 198 18.01 5.05 18.92
CA MET A 198 18.21 4.10 17.83
C MET A 198 19.63 3.52 17.79
N ASP A 199 19.75 2.24 17.48
CA ASP A 199 21.04 1.54 17.31
C ASP A 199 21.94 2.19 16.25
N LYS A 200 21.36 2.66 15.13
CA LYS A 200 22.08 3.36 14.06
C LYS A 200 22.80 4.63 14.51
N PHE A 201 22.35 5.22 15.62
CA PHE A 201 22.93 6.41 16.24
C PHE A 201 23.66 6.08 17.56
N GLY A 202 24.03 4.81 17.76
CA GLY A 202 24.73 4.36 18.97
C GLY A 202 23.87 4.49 20.23
N PHE A 203 22.55 4.32 20.11
CA PHE A 203 21.59 4.48 21.22
C PHE A 203 21.62 5.87 21.87
N LYS A 204 21.85 6.90 21.05
CA LYS A 204 21.80 8.31 21.47
C LYS A 204 20.81 9.07 20.60
N LEU A 205 20.18 10.08 21.20
CA LEU A 205 19.35 11.03 20.46
C LEU A 205 20.29 11.91 19.60
N PRO A 206 20.08 12.03 18.27
CA PRO A 206 20.97 12.79 17.40
C PRO A 206 21.12 14.26 17.82
N TYR A 207 20.02 14.89 18.19
CA TYR A 207 19.93 16.25 18.73
C TYR A 207 18.58 16.42 19.43
N LEU A 208 18.46 17.40 20.33
CA LEU A 208 17.31 17.53 21.23
C LEU A 208 15.96 17.71 20.50
N GLN A 209 15.99 18.36 19.35
CA GLN A 209 14.83 18.65 18.50
C GLN A 209 14.45 17.48 17.59
N TYR A 210 15.24 16.41 17.53
CA TYR A 210 15.00 15.29 16.65
C TYR A 210 13.64 14.62 16.92
N PHE A 211 12.83 14.48 15.88
CA PHE A 211 11.47 13.93 15.93
C PHE A 211 11.18 12.89 14.84
N GLY A 212 12.23 12.36 14.20
CA GLY A 212 12.11 11.36 13.15
C GLY A 212 12.01 9.92 13.64
N GLY A 213 11.77 8.99 12.72
CA GLY A 213 11.62 7.57 13.02
C GLY A 213 10.17 7.21 13.39
N VAL A 214 9.88 7.16 14.69
CA VAL A 214 8.57 6.81 15.24
C VAL A 214 8.08 7.92 16.18
N SER A 215 6.91 8.47 15.89
CA SER A 215 6.25 9.50 16.70
C SER A 215 4.76 9.22 16.86
N SER A 216 4.12 9.84 17.85
CA SER A 216 2.67 9.82 17.98
C SER A 216 2.08 11.17 18.36
N LEU A 217 0.94 11.47 17.74
CA LEU A 217 0.16 12.68 17.98
C LEU A 217 -1.30 12.28 18.14
N SER A 218 -1.97 12.85 19.13
CA SER A 218 -3.43 12.79 19.21
C SER A 218 -4.06 13.51 18.03
N LYS A 219 -5.31 13.17 17.72
CA LYS A 219 -6.14 13.87 16.71
C LYS A 219 -6.08 15.39 16.88
N GLN A 220 -6.18 15.87 18.12
CA GLN A 220 -6.14 17.28 18.46
C GLN A 220 -4.76 17.90 18.19
N GLN A 221 -3.67 17.25 18.62
CA GLN A 221 -2.31 17.74 18.39
C GLN A 221 -1.99 17.82 16.89
N PHE A 222 -2.37 16.80 16.12
CA PHE A 222 -2.15 16.74 14.68
C PHE A 222 -2.93 17.84 13.93
N LEU A 223 -4.21 18.03 14.26
CA LEU A 223 -5.01 19.10 13.67
C LEU A 223 -4.49 20.51 14.06
N LYS A 224 -4.00 20.69 15.28
CA LYS A 224 -3.46 21.97 15.76
C LYS A 224 -2.28 22.49 14.93
N ILE A 225 -1.51 21.58 14.33
CA ILE A 225 -0.38 21.92 13.44
C ILE A 225 -0.72 21.88 11.95
N ASN A 226 -2.01 21.71 11.59
CA ASN A 226 -2.45 21.48 10.22
C ASN A 226 -1.77 20.22 9.60
N GLY A 227 -1.52 19.19 10.41
CA GLY A 227 -0.75 18.01 9.99
C GLY A 227 0.67 18.32 9.52
N PHE A 228 1.19 17.49 8.63
CA PHE A 228 2.59 17.53 8.19
C PHE A 228 2.75 18.25 6.84
N PRO A 229 3.94 18.74 6.47
CA PRO A 229 4.15 19.39 5.17
C PRO A 229 4.00 18.40 4.01
N ASN A 230 3.35 18.79 2.91
CA ASN A 230 3.19 17.92 1.73
C ASN A 230 4.28 18.13 0.68
N ASN A 231 5.16 19.11 0.86
CA ASN A 231 6.09 19.57 -0.17
C ASN A 231 7.55 19.11 0.03
N TYR A 232 7.80 18.17 0.94
CA TYR A 232 9.11 17.54 1.12
C TYR A 232 9.23 16.31 0.22
N TRP A 233 9.82 16.51 -0.96
CA TRP A 233 10.11 15.44 -1.92
C TRP A 233 11.58 15.05 -1.79
N GLY A 234 11.83 13.78 -1.47
CA GLY A 234 13.16 13.24 -1.21
C GLY A 234 13.50 13.22 0.27
N TRP A 235 14.74 12.85 0.56
CA TRP A 235 15.20 12.57 1.92
C TRP A 235 15.51 13.85 2.71
N GLY A 236 14.89 13.96 3.89
CA GLY A 236 15.35 14.77 5.02
C GLY A 236 14.68 16.14 5.17
N GLY A 237 14.57 16.55 6.45
CA GLY A 237 14.13 17.86 6.92
C GLY A 237 12.64 17.99 7.23
N GLU A 238 11.83 17.02 6.81
CA GLU A 238 10.39 17.03 7.09
C GLU A 238 10.10 16.80 8.58
N ASP A 239 10.89 15.97 9.26
CA ASP A 239 10.74 15.76 10.71
C ASP A 239 11.11 17.01 11.53
N ASP A 240 12.08 17.80 11.05
CA ASP A 240 12.47 19.07 11.66
C ASP A 240 11.39 20.14 11.44
N ASP A 241 10.74 20.15 10.26
CA ASP A 241 9.55 20.97 9.99
C ASP A 241 8.41 20.61 10.95
N ILE A 242 8.14 19.32 11.13
CA ILE A 242 7.12 18.83 12.07
C ILE A 242 7.45 19.31 13.49
N PHE A 243 8.70 19.16 13.94
CA PHE A 243 9.12 19.69 15.24
C PHE A 243 8.88 21.21 15.35
N ASN A 244 9.25 21.98 14.33
CA ASN A 244 9.04 23.43 14.29
C ASN A 244 7.56 23.81 14.38
N ARG A 245 6.66 23.06 13.70
CA ARG A 245 5.21 23.26 13.80
C ARG A 245 4.70 23.00 15.21
N LEU A 246 5.17 21.93 15.85
CA LEU A 246 4.77 21.59 17.23
C LEU A 246 5.19 22.70 18.19
N SER A 247 6.46 23.13 18.09
CA SER A 247 7.01 24.23 18.87
C SER A 247 6.26 25.55 18.64
N ALA A 248 5.95 25.89 17.38
CA ALA A 248 5.17 27.09 17.03
C ALA A 248 3.74 27.07 17.60
N ARG A 249 3.18 25.90 17.91
CA ARG A 249 1.88 25.72 18.57
C ARG A 249 1.99 25.50 20.08
N GLY A 250 3.14 25.81 20.67
CA GLY A 250 3.39 25.77 22.12
C GLY A 250 3.45 24.36 22.70
N MET A 251 3.75 23.35 21.89
CA MET A 251 3.89 21.96 22.34
C MET A 251 5.36 21.60 22.53
N SER A 252 5.63 20.78 23.54
CA SER A 252 6.95 20.22 23.86
C SER A 252 6.99 18.74 23.51
N ILE A 253 8.16 18.16 23.25
CA ILE A 253 8.26 16.73 22.91
C ILE A 253 8.32 15.87 24.17
N SER A 254 7.37 14.95 24.32
CA SER A 254 7.40 13.88 25.32
C SER A 254 8.26 12.70 24.83
N ARG A 255 9.04 12.09 25.72
CA ARG A 255 9.94 10.97 25.41
C ARG A 255 9.92 9.92 26.51
N ALA A 256 10.13 8.66 26.13
CA ALA A 256 10.49 7.62 27.09
C ALA A 256 11.92 7.86 27.60
N SER A 257 12.31 7.18 28.68
CA SER A 257 13.73 7.11 29.03
C SER A 257 14.53 6.46 27.90
N GLY A 258 15.82 6.80 27.79
CA GLY A 258 16.68 6.25 26.74
C GLY A 258 16.81 4.72 26.78
N ASN A 259 16.59 4.10 27.93
CA ASN A 259 16.59 2.64 28.08
C ASN A 259 15.33 1.98 27.51
N ILE A 260 14.16 2.55 27.76
CA ILE A 260 12.87 2.03 27.29
C ILE A 260 12.67 2.37 25.80
N GLY A 261 13.04 3.58 25.37
CA GLY A 261 12.85 4.01 23.99
C GLY A 261 13.94 3.53 23.02
N LYS A 262 14.57 2.38 23.29
CA LYS A 262 15.52 1.75 22.38
C LYS A 262 14.80 1.18 21.16
N CYS A 263 15.34 1.44 19.98
CA CYS A 263 14.86 0.88 18.73
C CYS A 263 16.02 0.28 17.93
N ARG A 264 15.73 -0.81 17.21
CA ARG A 264 16.65 -1.43 16.27
C ARG A 264 16.20 -1.13 14.84
N MET A 265 17.12 -0.67 14.01
CA MET A 265 16.86 -0.39 12.59
C MET A 265 17.16 -1.62 11.72
N ILE A 266 16.22 -1.99 10.85
CA ILE A 266 16.47 -2.95 9.77
C ILE A 266 17.41 -2.27 8.77
N ARG A 267 18.62 -2.79 8.64
CA ARG A 267 19.66 -2.16 7.82
C ARG A 267 19.31 -2.27 6.33
N HIS A 268 19.55 -1.18 5.60
CA HIS A 268 19.39 -1.14 4.15
C HIS A 268 20.30 -0.07 3.54
N ASN A 269 20.62 -0.22 2.26
CA ASN A 269 21.29 0.82 1.48
C ASN A 269 20.33 1.99 1.22
N ARG A 270 20.86 3.18 0.90
CA ARG A 270 19.99 4.31 0.52
C ARG A 270 19.13 3.92 -0.68
N ASP A 271 17.83 4.22 -0.58
CA ASP A 271 16.88 3.92 -1.65
C ASP A 271 17.15 4.80 -2.86
N ALA A 272 17.12 4.18 -4.05
CA ALA A 272 17.04 4.94 -5.30
C ALA A 272 15.79 5.84 -5.28
N LYS A 273 15.87 7.05 -5.87
CA LYS A 273 14.75 8.01 -5.94
C LYS A 273 14.28 8.53 -4.58
N ASN A 274 15.18 8.49 -3.60
CA ASN A 274 15.06 9.14 -2.29
C ASN A 274 16.32 9.98 -2.03
N GLU A 275 16.78 10.72 -3.05
CA GLU A 275 17.93 11.60 -2.93
C GLU A 275 17.67 12.68 -1.89
N ALA A 276 18.76 13.20 -1.31
CA ALA A 276 18.70 14.31 -0.37
C ALA A 276 17.91 15.49 -0.97
N ASN A 277 16.86 15.93 -0.27
CA ASN A 277 16.08 17.08 -0.70
C ASN A 277 16.96 18.34 -0.67
N PRO A 278 17.27 18.97 -1.82
CA PRO A 278 18.17 20.11 -1.87
C PRO A 278 17.58 21.35 -1.19
N GLN A 279 16.24 21.40 -1.04
CA GLN A 279 15.54 22.53 -0.45
C GLN A 279 15.28 22.37 1.06
N ARG A 280 15.71 21.27 1.69
CA ARG A 280 15.34 20.94 3.08
C ARG A 280 15.61 22.07 4.08
N PHE A 281 16.80 22.69 4.05
CA PHE A 281 17.17 23.74 5.00
C PHE A 281 16.37 25.02 4.77
N ASN A 282 16.12 25.38 3.51
CA ASN A 282 15.28 26.51 3.18
C ASN A 282 13.84 26.27 3.67
N ARG A 283 13.29 25.07 3.46
CA ARG A 283 11.93 24.74 3.91
C ARG A 283 11.78 24.77 5.43
N ILE A 284 12.75 24.22 6.16
CA ILE A 284 12.79 24.29 7.64
C ILE A 284 12.80 25.74 8.13
N ALA A 285 13.58 26.61 7.48
CA ALA A 285 13.62 28.03 7.84
C ALA A 285 12.29 28.75 7.59
N HIS A 286 11.46 28.21 6.68
CA HIS A 286 10.18 28.80 6.29
C HIS A 286 8.94 28.07 6.87
N THR A 287 9.12 27.20 7.88
CA THR A 287 8.01 26.44 8.46
C THR A 287 6.90 27.35 8.98
N ARG A 288 7.23 28.43 9.70
CA ARG A 288 6.22 29.34 10.28
C ARG A 288 5.38 30.05 9.23
N GLN A 289 5.97 30.37 8.08
CA GLN A 289 5.30 31.02 6.96
C GLN A 289 4.40 30.05 6.18
N THR A 290 4.70 28.75 6.21
CA THR A 290 4.07 27.76 5.33
C THR A 290 3.11 26.82 6.04
N MET A 291 3.25 26.60 7.35
CA MET A 291 2.52 25.56 8.07
C MET A 291 1.00 25.68 8.01
N ASP A 292 0.47 26.90 7.88
CA ASP A 292 -0.98 27.15 7.81
C ASP A 292 -1.55 27.00 6.40
N HIS A 293 -0.68 26.86 5.38
CA HIS A 293 -1.07 26.74 3.97
C HIS A 293 -0.63 25.41 3.33
N ASP A 294 0.39 24.75 3.87
CA ASP A 294 0.84 23.42 3.45
C ASP A 294 0.66 22.41 4.60
N GLY A 295 -0.35 21.57 4.47
CA GLY A 295 -0.74 20.60 5.48
C GLY A 295 -1.92 19.73 5.08
N ILE A 296 -2.69 19.27 6.06
CA ILE A 296 -3.92 18.49 5.80
C ILE A 296 -4.94 19.31 5.00
N ASN A 297 -5.03 20.62 5.22
CA ASN A 297 -5.93 21.50 4.47
C ASN A 297 -5.61 21.58 2.96
N SER A 298 -4.37 21.33 2.56
CA SER A 298 -3.91 21.36 1.17
C SER A 298 -3.63 19.97 0.60
N LEU A 299 -3.98 18.92 1.33
CA LEU A 299 -3.68 17.53 0.97
C LEU A 299 -4.44 17.13 -0.31
N LYS A 300 -3.70 16.82 -1.37
CA LYS A 300 -4.24 16.33 -2.65
C LYS A 300 -3.63 14.97 -2.99
N TYR A 301 -4.48 13.98 -3.24
CA TYR A 301 -4.10 12.60 -3.56
C TYR A 301 -5.27 11.86 -4.21
N LYS A 302 -4.99 10.71 -4.81
CA LYS A 302 -6.00 9.76 -5.30
C LYS A 302 -5.67 8.37 -4.79
N VAL A 303 -6.65 7.70 -4.17
CA VAL A 303 -6.56 6.28 -3.80
C VAL A 303 -6.81 5.46 -5.06
N MET A 304 -5.87 4.56 -5.36
CA MET A 304 -5.90 3.71 -6.54
C MET A 304 -6.44 2.32 -6.21
N ASN A 305 -6.02 1.77 -5.07
CA ASN A 305 -6.44 0.46 -4.59
C ASN A 305 -6.36 0.41 -3.06
N VAL A 306 -7.22 -0.41 -2.44
CA VAL A 306 -7.17 -0.74 -1.01
C VAL A 306 -7.25 -2.25 -0.85
N GLU A 307 -6.22 -2.83 -0.26
CA GLU A 307 -6.11 -4.24 0.06
C GLU A 307 -6.22 -4.42 1.58
N LYS A 308 -7.06 -5.35 2.03
CA LYS A 308 -7.19 -5.70 3.44
C LYS A 308 -6.67 -7.12 3.65
N ASP A 309 -5.49 -7.22 4.25
CA ASP A 309 -4.92 -8.47 4.76
C ASP A 309 -5.33 -8.64 6.23
N GLN A 310 -5.21 -9.85 6.78
CA GLN A 310 -5.40 -10.07 8.21
C GLN A 310 -4.52 -9.14 9.07
N LEU A 311 -3.28 -8.88 8.66
CA LEU A 311 -2.27 -8.19 9.46
C LEU A 311 -2.24 -6.68 9.23
N TYR A 312 -2.75 -6.18 8.11
CA TYR A 312 -2.72 -4.75 7.77
C TYR A 312 -3.77 -4.36 6.73
N THR A 313 -4.03 -3.06 6.62
CA THR A 313 -4.69 -2.45 5.46
C THR A 313 -3.65 -1.73 4.62
N LYS A 314 -3.46 -2.12 3.35
CA LYS A 314 -2.52 -1.47 2.41
C LYS A 314 -3.28 -0.67 1.38
N SER A 315 -3.07 0.64 1.36
CA SER A 315 -3.65 1.51 0.33
C SER A 315 -2.57 2.00 -0.62
N LEU A 316 -2.83 1.86 -1.91
CA LEU A 316 -2.00 2.41 -2.97
C LEU A 316 -2.55 3.79 -3.38
N TRP A 317 -1.70 4.81 -3.43
CA TRP A 317 -2.11 6.13 -3.92
C TRP A 317 -1.12 6.74 -4.90
N THR A 318 -1.58 7.78 -5.58
CA THR A 318 -0.76 8.72 -6.35
C THR A 318 -0.89 10.14 -5.81
N SER A 319 0.14 10.95 -6.06
CA SER A 319 0.16 12.40 -5.80
C SER A 319 -0.90 13.18 -6.58
N GLY A 320 -1.52 12.58 -7.60
CA GLY A 320 -2.48 13.21 -8.49
C GLY A 320 -1.83 14.15 -9.52
N ARG A 321 -0.49 14.16 -9.64
CA ARG A 321 0.20 14.89 -10.72
C ARG A 321 0.08 14.08 -12.01
N GLN A 322 -0.37 14.75 -13.08
CA GLN A 322 -0.63 14.21 -14.42
C GLN A 322 0.55 13.51 -15.12
N ARG A 323 1.75 13.48 -14.51
CA ARG A 323 2.94 12.76 -15.00
C ARG A 323 3.14 11.38 -14.37
N ASP A 324 2.23 10.95 -13.49
CA ASP A 324 2.17 9.56 -13.08
C ASP A 324 1.34 8.85 -14.16
N ASN A 325 2.00 8.23 -15.16
CA ASN A 325 1.32 7.45 -16.20
C ASN A 325 0.47 6.37 -15.52
N LEU A 326 -0.82 6.65 -15.39
CA LEU A 326 -1.82 5.77 -14.78
C LEU A 326 -2.11 4.64 -15.78
N PHE A 327 -1.30 3.59 -15.77
CA PHE A 327 -1.66 2.36 -16.46
C PHE A 327 -2.82 1.68 -15.70
N PRO A 328 -3.96 1.38 -16.36
CA PRO A 328 -5.04 0.64 -15.71
C PRO A 328 -4.57 -0.76 -15.33
N LEU A 329 -4.78 -1.14 -14.07
CA LEU A 329 -4.58 -2.50 -13.55
C LEU A 329 -5.50 -3.55 -14.21
N THR A 330 -6.21 -3.25 -15.29
CA THR A 330 -7.08 -4.23 -15.99
C THR A 330 -6.41 -4.88 -17.18
N TRP A 331 -5.18 -4.50 -17.53
CA TRP A 331 -4.44 -5.06 -18.68
C TRP A 331 -3.64 -6.34 -18.36
N TRP A 332 -3.39 -6.65 -17.09
CA TRP A 332 -2.64 -7.85 -16.69
C TRP A 332 -3.54 -9.09 -16.53
N GLU A 333 -4.85 -8.93 -16.32
CA GLU A 333 -5.78 -10.06 -16.15
C GLU A 333 -6.25 -10.66 -17.49
N SER A 334 -6.09 -9.94 -18.62
CA SER A 334 -6.59 -10.39 -19.93
C SER A 334 -5.59 -11.14 -20.80
N THR A 335 -4.31 -11.21 -20.40
CA THR A 335 -3.24 -11.83 -21.22
C THR A 335 -2.72 -13.16 -20.68
N GLY A 336 -3.16 -13.61 -19.49
CA GLY A 336 -2.73 -14.89 -18.92
C GLY A 336 -1.22 -15.01 -18.67
N LEU A 337 -0.47 -13.90 -18.73
CA LEU A 337 0.95 -13.85 -18.49
C LEU A 337 1.20 -13.58 -17.00
N HIS A 338 1.60 -14.63 -16.27
CA HIS A 338 2.16 -14.47 -14.93
C HIS A 338 3.41 -13.57 -14.99
N SER A 339 3.57 -12.74 -13.96
CA SER A 339 4.78 -11.95 -13.71
C SER A 339 6.03 -12.83 -13.85
N PRO A 340 7.10 -12.40 -14.56
CA PRO A 340 8.34 -13.15 -14.57
C PRO A 340 8.96 -13.04 -13.17
N LEU A 341 8.72 -14.09 -12.37
CA LEU A 341 9.57 -14.42 -11.25
C LEU A 341 11.00 -14.56 -11.75
N LEU A 342 11.90 -13.92 -11.04
CA LEU A 342 13.35 -14.00 -11.19
C LEU A 342 13.79 -15.47 -11.23
N ALA A 343 14.09 -15.98 -12.41
CA ALA A 343 14.95 -17.15 -12.58
C ALA A 343 16.36 -16.61 -12.82
N GLU A 344 17.18 -16.60 -11.77
CA GLU A 344 18.63 -16.50 -11.91
C GLU A 344 19.15 -17.86 -12.40
N GLU A 345 19.52 -17.94 -13.67
CA GLU A 345 20.51 -18.92 -14.12
C GLU A 345 21.84 -18.18 -14.34
N GLU A 346 22.84 -18.61 -13.57
CA GLU A 346 24.25 -18.34 -13.84
C GLU A 346 24.68 -19.13 -15.08
N GLU A 347 25.13 -18.45 -16.12
CA GLU A 347 26.34 -18.83 -16.87
C GLU A 347 26.79 -17.72 -17.84
N GLY A 348 28.09 -17.39 -17.80
CA GLY A 348 28.87 -16.99 -18.98
C GLY A 348 28.51 -15.69 -19.71
N GLY A 349 29.00 -14.55 -19.19
CA GLY A 349 29.35 -13.31 -19.89
C GLY A 349 28.94 -13.09 -21.37
N ARG A 350 27.82 -12.37 -21.59
CA ARG A 350 27.58 -11.36 -22.65
C ARG A 350 26.13 -10.83 -22.51
N LYS A 351 25.93 -9.72 -21.79
CA LYS A 351 24.56 -9.19 -21.49
C LYS A 351 24.32 -7.71 -21.85
N HIS A 352 25.09 -7.09 -22.75
CA HIS A 352 24.92 -5.65 -23.04
C HIS A 352 24.38 -5.29 -24.43
N LEU A 353 24.12 -6.25 -25.34
CA LEU A 353 23.60 -5.91 -26.68
C LEU A 353 22.15 -6.40 -26.92
N ALA A 354 21.70 -7.43 -26.22
CA ALA A 354 20.37 -8.00 -26.43
C ALA A 354 19.25 -7.17 -25.78
N TRP A 355 19.54 -6.50 -24.66
CA TRP A 355 18.57 -5.65 -23.95
C TRP A 355 18.19 -4.41 -24.74
N ASP A 356 19.17 -3.70 -25.31
CA ASP A 356 18.92 -2.46 -26.07
C ASP A 356 18.15 -2.72 -27.37
N ILE A 357 18.39 -3.87 -28.02
CA ILE A 357 17.68 -4.26 -29.25
C ILE A 357 16.21 -4.63 -28.94
N LEU A 358 15.96 -5.32 -27.82
CA LEU A 358 14.60 -5.69 -27.40
C LEU A 358 13.79 -4.47 -26.96
N SER A 359 14.40 -3.54 -26.24
CA SER A 359 13.74 -2.29 -25.83
C SER A 359 13.42 -1.40 -27.04
N GLY A 360 14.32 -1.30 -28.02
CA GLY A 360 14.08 -0.54 -29.24
C GLY A 360 13.02 -1.14 -30.16
N MET A 361 12.93 -2.48 -30.24
CA MET A 361 11.85 -3.16 -30.98
C MET A 361 10.47 -2.97 -30.31
N TRP A 362 10.42 -2.91 -28.98
CA TRP A 362 9.18 -2.74 -28.23
C TRP A 362 8.56 -1.34 -28.42
N GLU A 363 9.37 -0.27 -28.40
CA GLU A 363 8.88 1.09 -28.63
C GLU A 363 8.32 1.30 -30.06
N VAL A 364 8.93 0.67 -31.07
CA VAL A 364 8.47 0.78 -32.47
C VAL A 364 7.13 0.08 -32.69
N VAL A 365 6.92 -1.08 -32.05
CA VAL A 365 5.65 -1.83 -32.11
C VAL A 365 4.54 -1.06 -31.38
N GLU A 366 4.83 -0.42 -30.25
CA GLU A 366 3.85 0.37 -29.49
C GLU A 366 3.38 1.62 -30.25
N TRP A 367 4.27 2.26 -31.02
CA TRP A 367 3.93 3.43 -31.83
C TRP A 367 3.05 3.07 -33.04
N GLN A 368 3.31 1.94 -33.71
CA GLN A 368 2.56 1.54 -34.91
C GLN A 368 1.15 1.00 -34.61
N VAL A 369 0.90 0.42 -33.43
CA VAL A 369 -0.43 -0.06 -33.03
C VAL A 369 -1.44 1.08 -32.82
N GLN A 370 -0.99 2.32 -32.67
CA GLN A 370 -1.86 3.48 -32.48
C GLN A 370 -2.50 4.02 -33.77
N ASN A 371 -2.11 3.55 -34.96
CA ASN A 371 -2.65 4.02 -36.25
C ASN A 371 -3.09 2.86 -37.18
N LEU A 372 -4.39 2.54 -37.14
CA LEU A 372 -5.25 1.85 -38.14
C LEU A 372 -4.63 0.87 -39.19
N GLY A 373 -5.04 -0.42 -39.09
CA GLY A 373 -5.55 -1.25 -40.21
C GLY A 373 -4.60 -1.91 -41.23
N THR A 374 -4.49 -3.26 -41.18
CA THR A 374 -3.91 -4.23 -42.16
C THR A 374 -2.51 -3.96 -42.72
N LEU A 375 -1.57 -4.88 -42.47
CA LEU A 375 -0.19 -4.84 -42.99
C LEU A 375 -0.05 -5.60 -44.34
N GLU A 376 0.65 -5.00 -45.32
CA GLU A 376 1.33 -5.77 -46.38
C GLU A 376 2.65 -6.32 -45.81
N VAL A 377 2.90 -7.62 -45.93
CA VAL A 377 4.14 -8.25 -45.44
C VAL A 377 4.84 -8.94 -46.61
N MET A 378 6.11 -8.59 -46.85
CA MET A 378 7.00 -9.37 -47.72
C MET A 378 7.70 -10.44 -46.90
N THR A 379 7.51 -11.70 -47.26
CA THR A 379 8.27 -12.82 -46.68
C THR A 379 9.34 -13.27 -47.67
N CYS A 380 10.60 -13.37 -47.24
CA CYS A 380 11.65 -14.00 -48.04
C CYS A 380 12.30 -15.13 -47.23
N SER A 381 12.41 -16.30 -47.85
CA SER A 381 13.01 -17.51 -47.26
C SER A 381 14.53 -17.43 -47.32
N TRP A 382 15.20 -17.85 -46.24
CA TRP A 382 16.67 -17.93 -46.14
C TRP A 382 17.33 -18.95 -47.10
N ALA A 383 16.55 -19.65 -47.92
CA ALA A 383 17.07 -20.61 -48.91
C ALA A 383 17.63 -19.95 -50.19
N GLU A 384 17.50 -18.63 -50.38
CA GLU A 384 17.97 -17.93 -51.60
C GLU A 384 19.14 -16.95 -51.37
N LEU A 385 19.59 -16.73 -50.13
CA LEU A 385 20.75 -15.87 -49.80
C LEU A 385 22.01 -16.73 -49.55
N GLY A 386 22.45 -17.43 -50.60
CA GLY A 386 23.73 -18.12 -50.61
C GLY A 386 24.91 -17.14 -50.70
N SER A 387 25.84 -17.25 -49.76
CA SER A 387 27.24 -16.78 -49.77
C SER A 387 27.51 -15.32 -50.17
N LEU A 388 27.62 -14.44 -49.17
CA LEU A 388 28.48 -13.25 -49.27
C LEU A 388 29.41 -13.19 -48.06
N SER A 389 30.64 -13.65 -48.27
CA SER A 389 31.76 -13.54 -47.35
C SER A 389 32.31 -12.12 -47.31
N SER A 390 32.79 -11.75 -46.12
CA SER A 390 33.75 -10.68 -45.80
C SER A 390 34.39 -9.90 -46.97
N SER A 391 34.19 -8.58 -47.01
CA SER A 391 35.29 -7.60 -46.99
C SER A 391 34.76 -6.15 -47.04
N SER A 392 35.51 -5.30 -46.35
CA SER A 392 35.55 -3.82 -46.34
C SER A 392 34.81 -3.03 -47.44
N GLY A 393 34.21 -1.91 -47.03
CA GLY A 393 33.98 -0.74 -47.88
C GLY A 393 32.51 -0.47 -48.20
N GLY A 394 32.07 0.77 -47.99
CA GLY A 394 30.68 1.19 -48.14
C GLY A 394 30.14 1.15 -49.58
N LYS A 395 28.80 1.28 -49.65
CA LYS A 395 27.89 1.30 -50.82
C LYS A 395 27.60 -0.08 -51.44
N GLY A 396 26.54 -0.71 -50.94
CA GLY A 396 25.98 -1.93 -51.53
C GLY A 396 24.60 -2.36 -51.00
N GLU A 397 23.83 -1.50 -50.34
CA GLU A 397 22.42 -1.76 -50.02
C GLU A 397 21.54 -1.08 -51.07
N ARG A 398 21.29 -1.75 -52.21
CA ARG A 398 20.15 -1.38 -53.07
C ARG A 398 19.64 -2.46 -54.03
N ASP A 399 20.34 -3.58 -54.22
CA ASP A 399 19.96 -4.58 -55.22
C ASP A 399 19.38 -5.91 -54.70
N VAL A 400 18.99 -6.00 -53.42
CA VAL A 400 18.38 -7.24 -52.87
C VAL A 400 16.84 -7.25 -52.98
N PHE A 401 16.19 -6.13 -53.33
CA PHE A 401 14.74 -5.97 -53.16
C PHE A 401 13.84 -6.31 -54.36
N THR A 402 14.38 -6.82 -55.48
CA THR A 402 13.59 -7.04 -56.71
C THR A 402 13.10 -8.48 -56.93
N ARG A 403 13.20 -9.39 -55.95
CA ARG A 403 12.81 -10.82 -56.15
C ARG A 403 11.88 -11.49 -55.12
N CYS A 404 11.37 -10.82 -54.09
CA CYS A 404 10.44 -11.47 -53.14
C CYS A 404 8.95 -11.34 -53.58
N PRO A 405 8.14 -12.42 -53.56
CA PRO A 405 6.70 -12.33 -53.85
C PRO A 405 5.93 -11.67 -52.70
N ARG A 406 4.94 -10.83 -53.04
CA ARG A 406 4.05 -10.17 -52.07
C ARG A 406 2.85 -11.08 -51.74
N THR A 407 2.54 -11.24 -50.45
CA THR A 407 1.29 -11.89 -50.01
C THR A 407 0.59 -11.05 -48.95
N HIS A 408 -0.73 -11.00 -49.00
CA HIS A 408 -1.56 -10.30 -48.02
C HIS A 408 -2.01 -11.28 -46.92
N MET A 409 -1.78 -10.93 -45.65
CA MET A 409 -2.16 -11.76 -44.50
C MET A 409 -2.86 -10.91 -43.43
N ARG A 410 -3.84 -11.51 -42.73
CA ARG A 410 -4.51 -10.86 -41.58
C ARG A 410 -3.66 -11.03 -40.31
N MET A 411 -3.71 -10.04 -39.43
CA MET A 411 -2.80 -9.89 -38.28
C MET A 411 -2.92 -11.02 -37.25
N GLU A 412 -4.09 -11.66 -37.18
CA GLU A 412 -4.42 -12.77 -36.28
C GLU A 412 -3.62 -14.04 -36.63
N ASP A 413 -3.33 -14.25 -37.92
CA ASP A 413 -2.59 -15.42 -38.40
C ASP A 413 -1.07 -15.29 -38.17
N LEU A 414 -0.56 -14.05 -37.99
CA LEU A 414 0.85 -13.76 -37.79
C LEU A 414 1.33 -14.19 -36.38
N VAL A 415 0.48 -14.02 -35.37
CA VAL A 415 0.76 -14.37 -33.97
C VAL A 415 0.79 -15.89 -33.79
N LEU A 416 -0.10 -16.61 -34.47
CA LEU A 416 -0.17 -18.08 -34.39
C LEU A 416 1.01 -18.78 -35.04
N ASN A 417 1.61 -18.19 -36.09
CA ASN A 417 2.75 -18.79 -36.79
C ASN A 417 4.07 -18.59 -36.04
N HIS A 418 4.21 -17.48 -35.30
CA HIS A 418 5.41 -17.17 -34.50
C HIS A 418 5.58 -18.13 -33.31
N ALA A 419 4.45 -18.56 -32.72
CA ALA A 419 4.43 -19.53 -31.62
C ALA A 419 4.75 -20.97 -32.06
N ARG A 420 4.64 -21.31 -33.36
CA ARG A 420 4.82 -22.67 -33.87
C ARG A 420 6.19 -22.97 -34.48
N THR A 421 6.90 -21.97 -35.00
CA THR A 421 8.08 -22.23 -35.86
C THR A 421 9.40 -21.65 -35.35
N GLY A 422 9.39 -20.78 -34.34
CA GLY A 422 10.63 -20.23 -33.77
C GLY A 422 11.50 -19.41 -34.74
N LEU A 423 10.98 -19.03 -35.92
CA LEU A 423 11.72 -18.20 -36.88
C LEU A 423 11.68 -16.73 -36.49
N ILE A 424 12.86 -16.10 -36.42
CA ILE A 424 13.03 -14.66 -36.23
C ILE A 424 12.86 -13.97 -37.60
N LEU A 425 11.76 -13.23 -37.79
CA LEU A 425 11.60 -12.34 -38.93
C LEU A 425 12.36 -11.04 -38.67
N ARG A 426 13.42 -10.75 -39.46
CA ARG A 426 14.03 -9.41 -39.49
C ARG A 426 13.19 -8.52 -40.39
N THR A 427 12.63 -7.45 -39.84
CA THR A 427 12.02 -6.36 -40.59
C THR A 427 12.98 -5.17 -40.64
N THR A 428 13.31 -4.69 -41.83
CA THR A 428 14.01 -3.40 -42.03
C THR A 428 12.99 -2.38 -42.54
N PRO A 429 12.77 -1.25 -41.85
CA PRO A 429 11.85 -0.23 -42.32
C PRO A 429 12.48 0.55 -43.49
N VAL A 430 11.86 0.50 -44.67
CA VAL A 430 12.12 1.44 -45.76
C VAL A 430 11.02 2.50 -45.72
N LEU A 431 11.40 3.74 -45.39
CA LEU A 431 10.49 4.88 -45.44
C LEU A 431 10.29 5.28 -46.91
N VAL A 432 9.14 4.95 -47.50
CA VAL A 432 8.72 5.55 -48.78
C VAL A 432 7.80 6.73 -48.43
N LEU A 433 8.33 7.95 -48.57
CA LEU A 433 7.53 9.17 -48.51
C LEU A 433 6.71 9.26 -49.81
N SER A 434 5.39 9.28 -49.68
CA SER A 434 4.44 9.71 -50.72
C SER A 434 3.68 10.92 -50.23
#